data_AF-A0A6M3XYI8-F1
#
_entry.id   AF-A0A6M3XYI8-F1
#
_cell.length_a   1.000
_cell.length_b   1.000
_cell.length_c   1.000
_cell.angle_alpha   90.00
_cell.angle_beta   90.00
_cell.angle_gamma   90.00
#
_symmetry.space_group_name_H-M   'P 1'
#
loop_
_entity.id
_entity.type
_entity.pdbx_description
1 polymer ?
#
loop_
_entity_poly.entity_id
_entity_poly.type
_entity_poly.pdbx_seq_one_letter_code
_entity_poly.pdbx_strand_id
1 'polypeptide(L)'
;MDSLRIVRYKTINSCLSQFFQCDRKDLDSLSGKFETKNERGEFKSYPVQKSISLIRKMKVWAWVENKEIIHFFARKNATERDLVDCFSHEIGHLQRPFHRSLIEEQKACMYSKVALMAYDIATQLKKETKGFMK
;
A
#
# COMPACT_ATOMS: atom_id res chain seq x y z
N MET A 1 19.61 5.84 -6.51
CA MET A 1 18.16 6.10 -6.34
C MET A 1 18.08 7.47 -5.71
N ASP A 2 17.55 8.45 -6.43
CA ASP A 2 17.15 9.72 -5.82
C ASP A 2 16.21 9.42 -4.65
N SER A 3 16.35 10.17 -3.56
CA SER A 3 15.62 9.88 -2.33
C SER A 3 14.10 9.95 -2.58
N LEU A 4 13.40 8.82 -2.46
CA LEU A 4 11.94 8.78 -2.55
C LEU A 4 11.34 9.74 -1.51
N ARG A 5 10.52 10.69 -1.98
CA ARG A 5 9.80 11.60 -1.08
C ARG A 5 8.60 10.87 -0.50
N ILE A 6 8.33 11.10 0.79
CA ILE A 6 7.20 10.48 1.48
C ILE A 6 6.20 11.56 1.89
N VAL A 7 4.93 11.38 1.54
CA VAL A 7 3.82 12.26 1.93
C VAL A 7 2.80 11.45 2.72
N ARG A 8 2.66 11.79 4.01
CA ARG A 8 1.69 11.16 4.91
C ARG A 8 0.42 12.00 5.06
N TYR A 9 -0.73 11.37 4.86
CA TYR A 9 -2.03 12.00 5.11
C TYR A 9 -2.54 11.70 6.52
N LYS A 10 -3.21 12.70 7.12
CA LYS A 10 -3.85 12.56 8.45
C LYS A 10 -5.10 11.67 8.41
N THR A 11 -5.83 11.65 7.29
CA THR A 11 -7.06 10.86 7.12
C THR A 11 -7.06 10.12 5.79
N ILE A 12 -7.73 8.96 5.75
CA ILE A 12 -7.86 8.17 4.53
C ILE A 12 -8.58 8.94 3.42
N ASN A 13 -9.60 9.73 3.76
CA ASN A 13 -10.31 10.54 2.74
C ASN A 13 -9.42 11.63 2.16
N SER A 14 -8.49 12.22 2.93
CA SER A 14 -7.50 13.16 2.36
C SER A 14 -6.57 12.47 1.38
N CYS A 15 -6.15 11.25 1.72
CA CYS A 15 -5.28 10.40 0.91
C CYS A 15 -5.97 10.04 -0.42
N LEU A 16 -7.21 9.54 -0.34
CA LEU A 16 -8.03 9.16 -1.49
C LEU A 16 -8.37 10.35 -2.39
N SER A 17 -8.69 11.51 -1.82
CA SER A 17 -8.96 12.73 -2.61
C SER A 17 -7.77 13.15 -3.44
N GLN A 18 -6.56 13.10 -2.88
CA GLN A 18 -5.37 13.39 -3.68
C GLN A 18 -5.19 12.35 -4.79
N PHE A 19 -5.35 11.07 -4.48
CA PHE A 19 -5.17 10.00 -5.46
C PHE A 19 -6.13 10.12 -6.65
N PHE A 20 -7.42 10.32 -6.36
CA PHE A 20 -8.46 10.46 -7.39
C PHE A 20 -8.54 11.89 -7.96
N GLN A 21 -7.69 12.81 -7.49
CA GLN A 21 -7.64 14.22 -7.92
C GLN A 21 -9.02 14.89 -7.86
N CYS A 22 -9.71 14.74 -6.72
CA CYS A 22 -11.04 15.30 -6.49
C CYS A 22 -11.18 15.90 -5.08
N ASP A 23 -12.21 16.74 -4.90
CA ASP A 23 -12.55 17.24 -3.57
C ASP A 23 -13.04 16.11 -2.65
N ARG A 24 -12.81 16.26 -1.34
CA ARG A 24 -13.24 15.27 -0.33
C ARG A 24 -14.73 14.98 -0.33
N LYS A 25 -15.55 15.99 -0.61
CA LYS A 25 -17.00 15.88 -0.71
C LYS A 25 -17.46 15.07 -1.91
N ASP A 26 -16.63 14.96 -2.95
CA ASP A 26 -16.99 14.36 -4.23
C ASP A 26 -16.53 12.90 -4.35
N LEU A 27 -15.73 12.39 -3.39
CA LEU A 27 -15.24 11.01 -3.37
C LEU A 27 -16.36 9.98 -3.53
N ASP A 28 -17.48 10.19 -2.84
CA ASP A 28 -18.60 9.24 -2.84
C ASP A 28 -19.48 9.37 -4.11
N SER A 29 -19.17 10.30 -5.01
CA SER A 29 -19.84 10.52 -6.30
C SER A 29 -19.01 10.05 -7.51
N LEU A 30 -17.75 9.67 -7.30
CA LEU A 30 -16.86 9.20 -8.37
C LEU A 30 -17.42 7.97 -9.09
N SER A 31 -17.34 7.98 -10.42
CA SER A 31 -17.78 6.90 -11.29
C SER A 31 -16.58 6.16 -11.91
N GLY A 32 -16.84 5.05 -12.61
CA GLY A 32 -15.80 4.27 -13.29
C GLY A 32 -15.37 3.02 -12.53
N LYS A 33 -14.24 2.44 -12.95
CA LYS A 33 -13.66 1.25 -12.34
C LYS A 33 -12.26 1.51 -11.81
N PHE A 34 -11.93 0.82 -10.73
CA PHE A 34 -10.62 0.88 -10.09
C PHE A 34 -10.20 -0.51 -9.60
N GLU A 35 -8.93 -0.85 -9.79
CA GLU A 35 -8.35 -2.13 -9.38
C GLU A 35 -7.87 -2.07 -7.94
N THR A 36 -8.36 -2.98 -7.09
CA THR A 36 -7.94 -3.07 -5.69
C THR A 36 -8.04 -4.50 -5.17
N LYS A 37 -7.40 -4.76 -4.02
CA LYS A 37 -7.52 -6.01 -3.28
C LYS A 37 -8.91 -6.16 -2.66
N ASN A 38 -9.48 -7.35 -2.77
CA ASN A 38 -10.65 -7.76 -1.99
C ASN A 38 -10.25 -8.22 -0.58
N GLU A 39 -11.24 -8.69 0.20
CA GLU A 39 -11.02 -9.15 1.58
C GLU A 39 -10.12 -10.40 1.69
N ARG A 40 -9.95 -11.15 0.59
CA ARG A 40 -9.03 -12.29 0.48
C ARG A 40 -7.64 -11.89 -0.05
N GLY A 41 -7.43 -10.60 -0.32
CA GLY A 41 -6.18 -10.08 -0.88
C GLY A 41 -6.03 -10.24 -2.40
N GLU A 42 -7.09 -10.64 -3.11
CA GLU A 42 -7.07 -10.81 -4.57
C GLU A 42 -7.35 -9.48 -5.28
N PHE A 43 -6.54 -9.11 -6.27
CA PHE A 43 -6.79 -7.93 -7.10
C PHE A 43 -7.89 -8.18 -8.12
N LYS A 44 -8.88 -7.28 -8.16
CA LYS A 44 -9.95 -7.26 -9.16
C LYS A 44 -10.32 -5.82 -9.52
N SER A 45 -10.85 -5.65 -10.72
CA SER A 45 -11.47 -4.39 -11.16
C SER A 45 -12.88 -4.27 -10.57
N TYR A 46 -13.13 -3.21 -9.82
CA TYR A 46 -14.42 -2.94 -9.16
C TYR A 46 -14.94 -1.55 -9.53
N PRO A 47 -16.26 -1.29 -9.39
CA PRO A 47 -16.75 0.09 -9.37
C PRO A 47 -15.98 0.93 -8.35
N VAL A 48 -15.62 2.17 -8.69
CA VAL A 48 -14.80 3.07 -7.84
C VAL A 48 -15.33 3.15 -6.41
N GLN A 49 -16.65 3.25 -6.24
CA GLN A 49 -17.27 3.30 -4.92
C GLN A 49 -17.01 2.06 -4.06
N LYS A 50 -17.04 0.87 -4.68
CA LYS A 50 -16.69 -0.37 -4.00
C LYS A 50 -15.21 -0.38 -3.63
N SER A 51 -14.34 0.12 -4.51
CA SER A 51 -12.91 0.21 -4.23
C SER A 51 -12.59 1.17 -3.09
N ILE A 52 -13.21 2.36 -3.07
CA ILE A 52 -13.09 3.32 -1.97
C ILE A 52 -13.52 2.69 -0.64
N SER A 53 -14.64 1.95 -0.63
CA SER A 53 -15.12 1.24 0.57
C SER A 53 -14.10 0.20 1.05
N LEU A 54 -13.50 -0.58 0.15
CA LEU A 54 -12.45 -1.55 0.47
C LEU A 54 -11.20 -0.86 1.03
N ILE A 55 -10.73 0.20 0.38
CA ILE A 55 -9.54 0.95 0.81
C ILE A 55 -9.77 1.60 2.19
N ARG A 56 -10.95 2.16 2.44
CA ARG A 56 -11.30 2.73 3.75
C ARG A 56 -11.20 1.70 4.88
N LYS A 57 -11.38 0.41 4.62
CA LYS A 57 -11.22 -0.66 5.62
C LYS A 57 -9.76 -1.04 5.86
N MET A 58 -8.83 -0.66 4.97
CA MET A 58 -7.41 -0.99 5.12
C MET A 58 -6.77 -0.24 6.30
N LYS A 59 -5.74 -0.87 6.91
CA LYS A 59 -4.93 -0.25 7.96
C LYS A 59 -3.91 0.72 7.40
N VAL A 60 -3.32 0.36 6.28
CA VAL A 60 -2.35 1.15 5.53
C VAL A 60 -2.77 1.10 4.07
N TRP A 61 -2.71 2.24 3.40
CA TRP A 61 -2.92 2.33 1.96
C TRP A 61 -2.01 3.41 1.39
N ALA A 62 -1.42 3.14 0.24
CA ALA A 62 -0.45 4.01 -0.40
C ALA A 62 -0.57 3.95 -1.92
N TRP A 63 0.10 4.89 -2.58
CA TRP A 63 0.44 4.78 -3.99
C TRP A 63 1.76 5.51 -4.27
N VAL A 64 2.43 5.11 -5.34
CA VAL A 64 3.53 5.88 -5.92
C VAL A 64 3.03 6.84 -7.01
N GLU A 65 3.42 8.11 -6.91
CA GLU A 65 3.29 9.14 -7.93
C GLU A 65 4.64 9.36 -8.64
N ASN A 66 4.63 9.32 -9.98
CA ASN A 66 5.76 9.62 -10.87
C ASN A 66 7.08 8.90 -10.56
N LYS A 67 7.04 7.75 -9.87
CA LYS A 67 8.22 7.02 -9.38
C LYS A 67 9.12 7.78 -8.40
N GLU A 68 8.62 8.87 -7.84
CA GLU A 68 9.40 9.77 -6.98
C GLU A 68 8.78 9.97 -5.60
N ILE A 69 7.45 9.90 -5.51
CA ILE A 69 6.72 10.24 -4.29
C ILE A 69 5.85 9.06 -3.86
N ILE A 70 6.02 8.59 -2.63
CA ILE A 70 5.09 7.67 -1.99
C ILE A 70 4.11 8.47 -1.15
N HIS A 71 2.84 8.39 -1.53
CA HIS A 71 1.73 8.95 -0.79
C HIS A 71 1.07 7.86 0.04
N PHE A 72 0.80 8.10 1.32
CA PHE A 72 0.17 7.07 2.15
C PHE A 72 -0.66 7.59 3.32
N PHE A 73 -1.58 6.72 3.76
CA PHE A 73 -2.28 6.82 5.03
C PHE A 73 -2.02 5.56 5.85
N ALA A 74 -1.84 5.72 7.16
CA ALA A 74 -1.75 4.62 8.11
C ALA A 74 -2.57 4.93 9.36
N ARG A 75 -3.42 3.98 9.77
CA ARG A 75 -4.16 4.02 11.02
C ARG A 75 -3.21 3.95 12.21
N LYS A 76 -3.66 4.45 13.37
CA LYS A 76 -2.86 4.39 14.62
C LYS A 76 -2.50 2.97 15.06
N ASN A 77 -3.32 1.98 14.70
CA ASN A 77 -3.09 0.57 15.01
C ASN A 77 -2.42 -0.22 13.86
N ALA A 78 -1.85 0.48 12.87
CA ALA A 78 -1.00 -0.16 11.87
C ALA A 78 0.28 -0.66 12.54
N THR A 79 0.64 -1.90 12.25
CA THR A 79 1.87 -2.54 12.73
C THR A 79 3.03 -2.24 11.79
N GLU A 80 4.27 -2.43 12.27
CA GLU A 80 5.47 -2.38 11.40
C GLU A 80 5.33 -3.33 10.21
N ARG A 81 4.77 -4.53 10.45
CA ARG A 81 4.49 -5.52 9.41
C ARG A 81 3.50 -5.01 8.35
N ASP A 82 2.44 -4.30 8.76
CA ASP A 82 1.48 -3.68 7.83
C ASP A 82 2.15 -2.60 6.96
N LEU A 83 3.10 -1.84 7.53
CA LEU A 83 3.87 -0.82 6.79
C LEU A 83 4.85 -1.49 5.80
N VAL A 84 5.57 -2.52 6.23
CA VAL A 84 6.50 -3.27 5.36
C VAL A 84 5.76 -3.88 4.18
N ASP A 85 4.58 -4.48 4.41
CA ASP A 85 3.73 -5.01 3.35
C ASP A 85 3.38 -3.91 2.32
N CYS A 86 2.82 -2.79 2.80
CA CYS A 86 2.38 -1.72 1.93
C CYS A 86 3.53 -1.06 1.15
N PHE A 87 4.61 -0.67 1.82
CA PHE A 87 5.71 0.04 1.17
C PHE A 87 6.50 -0.86 0.21
N SER A 88 6.66 -2.14 0.51
CA SER A 88 7.36 -3.06 -0.39
C SER A 88 6.56 -3.32 -1.68
N HIS A 89 5.22 -3.32 -1.59
CA HIS A 89 4.36 -3.35 -2.76
C HIS A 89 4.55 -2.08 -3.62
N GLU A 90 4.48 -0.89 -3.02
CA GLU A 90 4.67 0.37 -3.74
C GLU A 90 6.07 0.51 -4.36
N ILE A 91 7.12 0.09 -3.64
CA ILE A 91 8.48 0.05 -4.19
C ILE A 91 8.59 -0.92 -5.36
N GLY A 92 7.80 -2.01 -5.34
CA GLY A 92 7.70 -2.94 -6.47
C GLY A 92 7.23 -2.26 -7.76
N HIS A 93 6.35 -1.25 -7.66
CA HIS A 93 5.89 -0.46 -8.81
C HIS A 93 6.97 0.45 -9.40
N LEU A 94 7.99 0.84 -8.62
CA LEU A 94 9.11 1.66 -9.11
C LEU A 94 10.00 0.94 -10.11
N GLN A 95 10.08 -0.39 -10.01
CA GLN A 95 11.00 -1.21 -10.79
C GLN A 95 10.47 -1.51 -12.21
N ARG A 96 9.34 -0.94 -12.62
CA ARG A 96 8.61 -1.35 -13.84
C ARG A 96 8.42 -0.20 -14.84
N PRO A 97 8.59 -0.46 -16.15
CA PRO A 97 8.59 0.59 -17.16
C PRO A 97 7.24 1.28 -17.37
N PHE A 98 6.10 0.59 -17.57
CA PHE A 98 4.81 1.25 -17.85
C PHE A 98 3.55 0.39 -17.57
N HIS A 99 2.47 1.11 -17.19
CA HIS A 99 1.05 0.73 -17.06
C HIS A 99 0.67 -0.30 -15.99
N ARG A 100 0.03 0.21 -14.91
CA ARG A 100 -0.68 -0.56 -13.87
C ARG A 100 -1.68 -1.52 -14.51
N SER A 101 -1.19 -2.70 -14.85
CA SER A 101 -1.99 -3.83 -15.27
C SER A 101 -2.13 -4.78 -14.09
N LEU A 102 -3.14 -5.63 -14.13
CA LEU A 102 -3.31 -6.69 -13.14
C LEU A 102 -2.03 -7.53 -12.92
N ILE A 103 -1.25 -7.75 -13.99
CA ILE A 103 0.02 -8.48 -13.93
C ILE A 103 1.08 -7.68 -13.15
N GLU A 104 1.11 -6.36 -13.29
CA GLU A 104 2.02 -5.50 -12.51
C GLU A 104 1.66 -5.50 -11.03
N GLU A 105 0.38 -5.40 -10.69
CA GLU A 105 -0.12 -5.46 -9.31
C GLU A 105 0.22 -6.81 -8.64
N GLN A 106 0.07 -7.91 -9.38
CA GLN A 106 0.48 -9.25 -8.91
C GLN A 106 1.99 -9.34 -8.66
N LYS A 107 2.81 -8.74 -9.52
CA LYS A 107 4.27 -8.71 -9.36
C LYS A 107 4.69 -7.82 -8.20
N ALA A 108 4.09 -6.64 -8.03
CA ALA A 108 4.30 -5.78 -6.87
C ALA A 108 3.96 -6.51 -5.55
N CYS A 109 2.93 -7.35 -5.54
CA CYS A 109 2.65 -8.23 -4.39
C CYS A 109 3.74 -9.24 -4.08
N MET A 110 4.49 -9.71 -5.07
CA MET A 110 5.60 -10.62 -4.79
C MET A 110 6.70 -9.93 -3.98
N TYR A 111 6.98 -8.65 -4.26
CA TYR A 111 7.92 -7.87 -3.43
C TYR A 111 7.44 -7.76 -1.99
N SER A 112 6.14 -7.51 -1.79
CA SER A 112 5.54 -7.49 -0.46
C SER A 112 5.67 -8.83 0.26
N LYS A 113 5.36 -9.95 -0.42
CA LYS A 113 5.52 -11.30 0.16
C LYS A 113 6.96 -11.60 0.57
N VAL A 114 7.93 -11.30 -0.30
CA VAL A 114 9.36 -11.52 -0.01
C VAL A 114 9.81 -10.65 1.17
N ALA A 115 9.43 -9.37 1.18
CA ALA A 115 9.77 -8.46 2.27
C ALA A 115 9.17 -8.90 3.61
N LEU A 116 7.93 -9.38 3.61
CA LEU A 116 7.29 -9.94 4.80
C LEU A 116 7.99 -11.19 5.32
N MET A 117 8.38 -12.11 4.43
CA MET A 117 9.17 -13.28 4.82
C MET A 117 10.49 -12.87 5.48
N ALA A 118 11.22 -11.92 4.86
CA ALA A 118 12.47 -11.42 5.42
C ALA A 118 12.26 -10.73 6.78
N TYR A 119 11.20 -9.92 6.91
CA TYR A 119 10.83 -9.26 8.16
C TYR A 119 10.49 -10.26 9.27
N ASP A 120 9.71 -11.29 8.95
CA ASP A 120 9.29 -12.32 9.91
C ASP A 120 10.51 -13.12 10.40
N ILE A 121 11.43 -13.51 9.49
CA ILE A 121 12.71 -14.17 9.83
C ILE A 121 13.57 -13.26 10.72
N ALA A 122 13.78 -12.00 10.34
CA ALA A 122 14.59 -11.07 11.12
C ALA A 122 14.02 -10.84 12.53
N THR A 123 12.70 -10.74 12.64
CA THR A 123 12.00 -10.59 13.92
C THR A 123 12.17 -11.82 14.81
N GLN A 124 12.11 -13.03 14.22
CA GLN A 124 12.37 -14.27 14.93
C GLN A 124 13.81 -14.31 15.46
N LEU A 125 14.81 -14.11 14.60
CA LEU A 125 16.23 -14.13 14.97
C LEU A 125 16.57 -13.08 16.03
N LYS A 126 15.94 -11.90 15.99
CA LYS A 126 16.11 -10.84 17.00
C LYS A 126 15.58 -11.25 18.39
N LYS A 127 14.55 -12.09 18.46
CA LYS A 127 14.04 -12.62 19.73
C LYS A 127 14.99 -13.68 20.29
N GLU A 128 15.47 -14.56 19.43
CA GLU A 128 16.42 -15.63 19.81
C GLU A 128 17.74 -15.04 20.33
N THR A 129 18.33 -14.08 19.61
CA THR A 129 19.57 -13.40 20.04
C THR A 129 19.44 -12.66 21.37
N LYS A 130 18.27 -12.08 21.69
CA LYS A 130 18.01 -11.49 23.01
C LYS A 130 17.89 -12.54 24.14
N GLY A 131 17.54 -13.78 23.81
CA GLY A 131 17.52 -14.91 24.74
C GLY A 131 18.89 -15.48 25.03
N PHE A 132 19.83 -15.42 24.09
CA PHE A 132 21.22 -15.88 24.24
C PHE A 132 22.12 -14.93 25.04
N MET A 133 21.70 -13.68 25.28
CA MET A 133 22.45 -12.69 26.06
C MET A 133 22.02 -12.63 27.55
N LYS A 134 21.32 -13.66 28.05
CA LYS A 134 21.00 -13.85 29.47
C LYS A 134 21.66 -15.12 29.98
#